data_AF-A0A7X9J6V5-F1
#
_entry.id   AF-A0A7X9J6V5-F1
#
_cell.length_a   1.000
_cell.length_b   1.000
_cell.length_c   1.000
_cell.angle_alpha   90.00
_cell.angle_beta   90.00
_cell.angle_gamma   90.00
#
_symmetry.space_group_name_H-M   'P 1'
#
loop_
_entity.id
_entity.type
_entity.pdbx_description
1 polymer ?
#
loop_
_entity_poly.entity_id
_entity_poly.type
_entity_poly.pdbx_seq_one_letter_code
_entity_poly.pdbx_strand_id
1 'polypeptide(L)'
;ASVTQHWNFLPESMDWGNQLLAAAVPCDLLIVDELGPLELKMGQGWQQGISAVSSGRYRLCLLVIRPSLLEEAHSLWPTGEVFLFQSKNDPQWGKIYDRILSILS
;
A
#
# COMPACT_ATOMS: atom_id res chain seq x y z
N ALA A 1 11.35 -23.69 -0.22
CA ALA A 1 12.42 -22.73 0.08
C ALA A 1 11.77 -21.48 0.67
N SER A 2 12.32 -20.91 1.75
CA SER A 2 11.81 -19.63 2.25
C SER A 2 11.99 -18.59 1.15
N VAL A 3 10.89 -17.96 0.74
CA VAL A 3 10.80 -16.98 -0.36
C VAL A 3 11.65 -15.73 -0.06
N THR A 4 12.05 -15.56 1.20
CA THR A 4 13.03 -14.58 1.65
C THR A 4 14.08 -15.30 2.51
N GLN A 5 15.34 -15.32 2.08
CA GLN A 5 16.41 -16.10 2.74
C GLN A 5 16.65 -15.76 4.24
N HIS A 6 16.12 -14.63 4.73
CA HIS A 6 16.36 -14.11 6.07
C HIS A 6 15.10 -13.95 6.94
N TRP A 7 13.91 -14.26 6.41
CA TRP A 7 12.66 -14.09 7.16
C TRP A 7 11.88 -15.40 7.20
N ASN A 8 11.35 -15.70 8.37
CA ASN A 8 10.40 -16.78 8.59
C ASN A 8 9.01 -16.17 8.78
N PHE A 9 8.10 -16.50 7.88
CA PHE A 9 6.71 -16.11 8.00
C PHE A 9 5.95 -17.20 8.74
N LEU A 10 5.29 -16.82 9.83
CA LEU A 10 4.38 -17.71 10.56
C LEU A 10 3.04 -17.72 9.81
N PRO A 11 2.59 -18.87 9.26
CA PRO A 11 1.37 -18.92 8.45
C PRO A 11 0.15 -18.34 9.17
N GLU A 12 -0.02 -18.66 10.45
CA GLU A 12 -1.14 -18.15 11.26
C GLU A 12 -1.15 -16.63 11.38
N SER A 13 0.02 -15.99 11.50
CA SER A 13 0.14 -14.54 11.54
C SER A 13 -0.16 -13.90 10.18
N MET A 14 0.21 -14.57 9.09
CA MET A 14 -0.10 -14.11 7.73
C MET A 14 -1.59 -14.17 7.45
N ASP A 15 -2.23 -15.26 7.85
CA ASP A 15 -3.68 -15.44 7.70
C ASP A 15 -4.45 -14.42 8.53
N TRP A 16 -4.05 -14.23 9.79
CA TRP A 16 -4.65 -13.21 10.65
C TRP A 16 -4.49 -11.79 10.09
N GLY A 17 -3.30 -11.43 9.61
CA GLY A 17 -3.06 -10.13 8.97
C GLY A 17 -3.93 -9.92 7.73
N ASN A 18 -4.08 -10.96 6.90
CA ASN A 18 -4.98 -10.92 5.75
C ASN A 18 -6.46 -10.73 6.14
N GLN A 19 -6.92 -11.36 7.22
CA GLN A 19 -8.28 -11.15 7.73
C GLN A 19 -8.52 -9.70 8.17
N LEU A 20 -7.55 -9.09 8.86
CA LEU A 20 -7.64 -7.68 9.27
C LEU A 20 -7.67 -6.74 8.06
N LEU A 21 -6.80 -6.96 7.07
CA LEU A 21 -6.74 -6.13 5.86
C LEU A 21 -8.02 -6.25 5.01
N ALA A 22 -8.62 -7.44 4.94
CA ALA A 22 -9.90 -7.63 4.25
C ALA A 22 -11.04 -6.83 4.92
N ALA A 23 -10.99 -6.67 6.23
CA ALA A 23 -11.94 -5.89 7.02
C ALA A 23 -11.65 -4.38 7.05
N ALA A 24 -10.51 -3.93 6.50
CA ALA A 24 -10.09 -2.51 6.54
C ALA A 24 -10.93 -1.60 5.64
N VAL A 25 -11.74 -2.18 4.73
CA VAL A 25 -12.61 -1.47 3.79
C VAL A 25 -14.05 -2.00 3.87
N PRO A 26 -15.08 -1.12 3.81
CA PRO A 26 -15.00 0.28 3.41
C PRO A 26 -14.53 1.22 4.54
N CYS A 27 -13.85 2.31 4.17
CA CYS A 27 -13.39 3.36 5.10
C CYS A 27 -13.30 4.73 4.39
N ASP A 28 -13.05 5.82 5.11
CA ASP A 28 -12.82 7.12 4.45
C ASP A 28 -11.36 7.26 3.97
N LEU A 29 -10.41 6.88 4.82
CA LEU A 29 -8.97 6.96 4.56
C LEU A 29 -8.32 5.59 4.78
N LEU A 30 -7.80 5.01 3.71
CA LEU A 30 -6.96 3.82 3.76
C LEU A 30 -5.48 4.25 3.72
N ILE A 31 -4.68 3.80 4.68
CA ILE A 31 -3.23 4.02 4.68
C ILE A 31 -2.54 2.66 4.68
N VAL A 32 -1.69 2.43 3.68
CA VAL A 32 -0.89 1.21 3.58
C VAL A 32 0.58 1.62 3.57
N ASP A 33 1.24 1.41 4.72
CA ASP A 33 2.66 1.67 4.89
C ASP A 33 3.48 0.49 4.37
N GLU A 34 3.62 0.51 3.04
CA GLU A 34 4.39 -0.38 2.18
C GLU A 34 3.70 -1.67 1.69
N LEU A 35 3.75 -1.88 0.36
CA LEU A 35 3.53 -3.16 -0.30
C LEU A 35 4.81 -3.57 -1.01
N GLY A 36 5.28 -4.79 -0.73
CA GLY A 36 6.61 -5.25 -1.12
C GLY A 36 6.62 -6.19 -2.33
N PRO A 37 7.79 -6.75 -2.65
CA PRO A 37 7.93 -7.72 -3.75
C PRO A 37 7.09 -8.99 -3.54
N LEU A 38 6.88 -9.40 -2.28
CA LEU A 38 6.09 -10.58 -1.95
C LEU A 38 4.65 -10.38 -2.42
N GLU A 39 4.08 -9.20 -2.13
CA GLU A 39 2.73 -8.85 -2.54
C GLU A 39 2.61 -8.56 -4.03
N LEU A 40 3.49 -7.70 -4.55
CA LEU A 40 3.39 -7.13 -5.90
C LEU A 40 3.89 -8.05 -7.01
N LYS A 41 4.86 -8.95 -6.73
CA LYS A 41 5.48 -9.81 -7.75
C LYS A 41 5.13 -11.28 -7.59
N MET A 42 5.03 -11.73 -6.35
CA MET A 42 4.95 -13.17 -6.06
C MET A 42 3.53 -13.65 -5.76
N GLY A 43 2.56 -12.74 -5.61
CA GLY A 43 1.19 -13.09 -5.25
C GLY A 43 1.09 -13.75 -3.87
N GLN A 44 2.00 -13.39 -2.96
CA GLN A 44 2.12 -13.97 -1.62
C GLN A 44 2.06 -12.87 -0.55
N GLY A 45 2.17 -13.26 0.71
CA GLY A 45 2.21 -12.29 1.80
C GLY A 45 0.83 -11.76 2.17
N TRP A 46 0.75 -10.46 2.42
CA TRP A 46 -0.49 -9.78 2.79
C TRP A 46 -1.31 -9.34 1.57
N GLN A 47 -1.74 -10.32 0.76
CA GLN A 47 -2.52 -10.13 -0.47
C GLN A 47 -3.85 -9.38 -0.27
N GLN A 48 -4.42 -9.43 0.94
CA GLN A 48 -5.63 -8.66 1.23
C GLN A 48 -5.35 -7.14 1.28
N GLY A 49 -4.10 -6.71 1.45
CA GLY A 49 -3.70 -5.31 1.27
C GLY A 49 -3.83 -4.87 -0.20
N ILE A 50 -3.36 -5.69 -1.15
CA ILE A 50 -3.57 -5.46 -2.59
C ILE A 50 -5.07 -5.40 -2.92
N SER A 51 -5.84 -6.31 -2.34
CA SER A 51 -7.29 -6.38 -2.54
C SER A 51 -8.00 -5.16 -1.97
N ALA A 52 -7.61 -4.68 -0.79
CA ALA A 52 -8.18 -3.48 -0.17
C ALA A 52 -7.92 -2.22 -1.02
N VAL A 53 -6.69 -2.00 -1.47
CA VAL A 53 -6.35 -0.89 -2.37
C VAL A 53 -7.11 -1.01 -3.70
N SER A 54 -7.09 -2.19 -4.32
CA SER A 54 -7.75 -2.39 -5.62
C SER A 54 -9.28 -2.31 -5.55
N SER A 55 -9.87 -2.48 -4.37
CA SER A 55 -11.32 -2.43 -4.20
C SER A 55 -11.90 -1.03 -4.43
N GLY A 56 -11.10 0.03 -4.26
CA GLY A 56 -11.58 1.41 -4.34
C GLY A 56 -12.65 1.76 -3.30
N ARG A 57 -12.87 0.92 -2.28
CA ARG A 57 -13.87 1.14 -1.22
C ARG A 57 -13.33 2.08 -0.15
N TYR A 58 -12.83 3.22 -0.59
CA TYR A 58 -12.35 4.30 0.25
C TYR A 58 -12.56 5.65 -0.44
N ARG A 59 -12.57 6.75 0.32
CA ARG A 59 -12.55 8.10 -0.29
C ARG A 59 -11.13 8.48 -0.73
N LEU A 60 -10.12 8.12 0.07
CA LEU A 60 -8.71 8.32 -0.24
C LEU A 60 -7.88 7.11 0.20
N CYS A 61 -6.92 6.71 -0.63
CA CYS A 61 -5.89 5.74 -0.26
C CYS A 61 -4.52 6.38 -0.37
N LEU A 62 -3.74 6.29 0.71
CA LEU A 62 -2.32 6.63 0.74
C LEU A 62 -1.53 5.34 0.75
N LEU A 63 -0.75 5.12 -0.29
CA LEU A 63 0.05 3.93 -0.45
C LEU A 63 1.53 4.34 -0.55
N VAL A 64 2.34 3.76 0.33
CA VAL A 64 3.80 3.90 0.27
C VAL A 64 4.35 2.80 -0.62
N ILE A 65 5.17 3.15 -1.62
CA ILE A 65 5.84 2.20 -2.51
C ILE A 65 7.31 2.57 -2.60
N ARG A 66 8.18 1.56 -2.53
CA ARG A 66 9.61 1.74 -2.84
C ARG A 66 9.75 2.11 -4.31
N PRO A 67 10.61 3.08 -4.69
CA PRO A 67 10.79 3.48 -6.10
C PRO A 67 11.07 2.31 -7.06
N SER A 68 11.80 1.28 -6.60
CA SER A 68 12.11 0.08 -7.39
C SER A 68 10.92 -0.84 -7.67
N LEU A 69 9.74 -0.54 -7.10
CA LEU A 69 8.48 -1.29 -7.27
C LEU A 69 7.39 -0.43 -7.93
N LEU A 70 7.76 0.76 -8.40
CA LEU A 70 6.80 1.72 -8.95
C LEU A 70 6.15 1.21 -10.25
N GLU A 71 6.89 0.49 -11.08
CA GLU A 71 6.34 -0.08 -12.33
C GLU A 71 5.27 -1.14 -12.04
N GLU A 72 5.52 -2.03 -11.08
CA GLU A 72 4.57 -3.04 -10.66
C GLU A 72 3.33 -2.42 -9.99
N ALA A 73 3.53 -1.40 -9.15
CA ALA A 73 2.43 -0.65 -8.55
C ALA A 73 1.59 0.07 -9.62
N HIS A 74 2.22 0.75 -10.57
CA HIS A 74 1.53 1.45 -11.66
C HIS A 74 0.79 0.47 -12.60
N SER A 75 1.29 -0.75 -12.77
CA SER A 75 0.58 -1.79 -13.53
C SER A 75 -0.72 -2.22 -12.84
N LEU A 76 -0.77 -2.26 -11.50
CA LEU A 76 -1.97 -2.62 -10.75
C LEU A 76 -2.92 -1.44 -10.56
N TRP A 77 -2.36 -0.25 -10.33
CA TRP A 77 -3.09 0.99 -10.11
C TRP A 77 -2.59 2.05 -11.09
N PRO A 78 -3.10 2.07 -12.34
CA PRO A 78 -2.69 3.03 -13.36
C PRO A 78 -3.15 4.47 -13.04
N THR A 79 -3.97 4.62 -12.01
CA THR A 79 -4.50 5.90 -11.53
C THR A 79 -3.98 6.18 -10.14
N GLY A 80 -3.44 7.38 -9.92
CA GLY A 80 -2.94 7.82 -8.63
C GLY A 80 -1.99 9.00 -8.81
N GLU A 81 -1.92 9.86 -7.80
CA GLU A 81 -0.91 10.91 -7.77
C GLU A 81 0.35 10.37 -7.08
N VAL A 82 1.48 10.40 -7.79
CA VAL A 82 2.75 9.87 -7.28
C VAL A 82 3.62 11.03 -6.80
N PHE A 83 4.06 10.94 -5.55
CA PHE A 83 5.00 11.88 -4.95
C PHE A 83 6.31 11.14 -4.65
N LEU A 84 7.41 11.59 -5.26
CA LEU A 84 8.74 11.06 -5.00
C LEU A 84 9.46 11.95 -3.98
N PHE A 85 9.79 11.37 -2.84
CA PHE A 85 10.47 12.06 -1.75
C PHE A 85 11.97 11.74 -1.77
N GLN A 86 12.81 12.78 -1.83
CA GLN A 86 14.26 12.63 -1.72
C GLN A 86 14.78 12.81 -0.29
N SER A 87 14.00 13.48 0.57
CA SER A 87 14.35 13.70 1.97
C SER A 87 13.11 13.91 2.83
N LYS A 88 13.29 13.89 4.16
CA LYS A 88 12.20 14.18 5.11
C LYS A 88 11.67 15.61 5.01
N ASN A 89 12.49 16.56 4.54
CA ASN A 89 12.13 17.98 4.44
C ASN A 89 11.70 18.39 3.03
N ASP A 90 11.25 17.43 2.22
CA ASP A 90 10.80 17.70 0.87
C ASP A 90 9.56 18.63 0.89
N PRO A 91 9.57 19.77 0.19
CA PRO A 91 8.44 20.70 0.18
C PRO A 91 7.15 20.07 -0.37
N GLN A 92 7.24 18.93 -1.07
CA GLN A 92 6.06 18.19 -1.56
C GLN A 92 5.13 17.68 -0.44
N TRP A 93 5.59 17.60 0.82
CA TRP A 93 4.73 17.22 1.94
C TRP A 93 3.49 18.12 2.09
N GLY A 94 3.63 19.42 1.81
CA GLY A 94 2.49 20.35 1.83
C GLY A 94 1.41 19.98 0.81
N LYS A 95 1.81 19.52 -0.37
CA LYS A 95 0.88 19.11 -1.43
C LYS A 95 0.06 17.90 -1.04
N ILE A 96 0.66 16.92 -0.34
CA ILE A 96 -0.07 15.76 0.18
C ILE A 96 -1.11 16.20 1.19
N TYR A 97 -0.73 17.07 2.13
CA TYR A 97 -1.66 17.60 3.14
C TYR A 97 -2.86 18.29 2.49
N ASP A 98 -2.62 19.20 1.55
CA ASP A 98 -3.67 19.92 0.83
C ASP A 98 -4.58 18.94 0.07
N ARG A 99 -4.00 17.90 -0.54
CA ARG A 99 -4.78 16.89 -1.27
C ARG A 99 -5.67 16.06 -0.34
N ILE A 100 -5.14 15.63 0.81
CA ILE A 100 -5.92 14.91 1.83
C ILE A 100 -7.11 15.76 2.27
N LEU A 101 -6.87 17.04 2.61
CA LEU A 101 -7.94 17.94 3.01
C LEU A 101 -9.00 18.07 1.91
N SER A 102 -8.60 18.32 0.66
CA SER A 102 -9.54 18.52 -0.45
C SER A 102 -10.50 17.34 -0.74
N ILE A 103 -10.15 16.13 -0.28
CA ILE A 103 -10.95 14.92 -0.51
C ILE A 103 -11.78 14.55 0.72
N LEU A 104 -11.26 14.82 1.93
CA LEU A 104 -11.86 14.36 3.18
C LEU A 104 -12.67 15.45 3.92
N SER A 105 -12.48 16.73 3.60
CA SER A 105 -13.35 17.82 4.09
C SER A 105 -14.59 17.98 3.21
#